data_AF-A0A947BWW4-F1
#
_entry.id   AF-A0A947BWW4-F1
#
_cell.length_a   1.000
_cell.length_b   1.000
_cell.length_c   1.000
_cell.angle_alpha   90.00
_cell.angle_beta   90.00
_cell.angle_gamma   90.00
#
_symmetry.space_group_name_H-M   'P 1'
#
loop_
_entity.id
_entity.type
_entity.pdbx_description
1 polymer ?
#
loop_
_entity_poly.entity_id
_entity_poly.type
_entity_poly.pdbx_seq_one_letter_code
_entity_poly.pdbx_strand_id
1 'polypeptide(L)'
;MSDKVIGDIDIDVRSITQRDSYGVRAIIYNEQTHDMRPHPSGYYIDSDVPVDPETGMSTVSFKDMEAVGYNKVDLLTNSSYDMFTSKKEVLTALHTEPEWELLSNEKFVSTLPHVSAHHELLSIVQPRSIEVLAEVLALIRPAKMKYIDKYIENPDAVRPNLYRKAKSGYYIKKSHAVAYAHMIVCVMNRRGAKGLLTYGK
;
A
#
# COMPACT_ATOMS: atom_id res chain seq x y z
N MET A 1 4.00 -30.89 15.25
CA MET A 1 2.87 -30.40 14.44
C MET A 1 3.38 -29.18 13.71
N SER A 2 3.45 -29.23 12.38
CA SER A 2 3.90 -28.08 11.58
C SER A 2 2.75 -27.09 11.50
N ASP A 3 2.61 -26.27 12.54
CA ASP A 3 1.55 -25.28 12.56
C ASP A 3 1.86 -24.19 11.55
N LYS A 4 0.84 -23.93 10.72
CA LYS A 4 0.80 -22.98 9.61
C LYS A 4 1.54 -21.69 9.97
N VAL A 5 2.57 -21.37 9.19
CA VAL A 5 2.98 -19.98 9.01
C VAL A 5 1.75 -19.22 8.55
N ILE A 6 1.20 -18.39 9.43
CA ILE A 6 0.19 -17.42 9.04
C ILE A 6 0.93 -16.47 8.10
N GLY A 7 0.52 -16.44 6.82
CA GLY A 7 1.17 -15.58 5.83
C GLY A 7 1.16 -14.11 6.27
N ASP A 8 2.07 -13.31 5.71
CA ASP A 8 2.24 -11.88 6.02
C ASP A 8 0.87 -11.15 6.08
N ILE A 9 0.56 -10.55 7.23
CA ILE A 9 -0.69 -9.81 7.46
C ILE A 9 -0.37 -8.33 7.50
N ASP A 10 -0.81 -7.61 6.48
CA ASP A 10 -0.77 -6.15 6.42
C ASP A 10 -2.14 -5.55 6.75
N ILE A 11 -2.17 -4.63 7.72
CA ILE A 11 -3.36 -3.86 8.09
C ILE A 11 -3.04 -2.38 7.99
N ASP A 12 -3.65 -1.71 7.02
CA ASP A 12 -3.63 -0.25 6.97
C ASP A 12 -4.42 0.36 8.13
N VAL A 13 -3.79 1.29 8.85
CA VAL A 13 -4.39 2.05 9.94
C VAL A 13 -4.26 3.55 9.69
N ARG A 14 -5.18 4.33 10.28
CA ARG A 14 -5.14 5.81 10.23
C ARG A 14 -3.86 6.36 10.83
N SER A 15 -3.47 7.58 10.42
CA SER A 15 -2.23 8.21 10.92
C SER A 15 -2.24 8.46 12.42
N ILE A 16 -3.42 8.68 12.99
CA ILE A 16 -3.62 8.92 14.42
C ILE A 16 -3.67 7.65 15.27
N THR A 17 -3.53 6.47 14.66
CA THR A 17 -3.68 5.19 15.37
C THR A 17 -2.50 4.96 16.31
N GLN A 18 -2.79 4.78 17.61
CA GLN A 18 -1.80 4.34 18.59
C GLN A 18 -1.53 2.85 18.43
N ARG A 19 -0.61 2.50 17.53
CA ARG A 19 -0.33 1.09 17.14
C ARG A 19 0.13 0.22 18.31
N ASP A 20 0.87 0.79 19.25
CA ASP A 20 1.36 0.09 20.44
C ASP A 20 0.22 -0.37 21.38
N SER A 21 -1.00 0.16 21.22
CA SER A 21 -2.17 -0.32 21.97
C SER A 21 -2.71 -1.68 21.49
N TYR A 22 -2.26 -2.16 20.33
CA TYR A 22 -2.74 -3.41 19.71
C TYR A 22 -1.79 -4.60 19.91
N GLY A 23 -0.60 -4.38 20.45
CA GLY A 23 0.38 -5.45 20.64
C GLY A 23 1.79 -4.96 20.93
N VAL A 24 2.71 -5.90 21.05
CA VAL A 24 4.13 -5.64 21.31
C VAL A 24 4.84 -5.34 20.00
N ARG A 25 5.55 -4.20 19.94
CA ARG A 25 6.28 -3.82 18.74
C ARG A 25 7.48 -4.73 18.51
N ALA A 26 7.59 -5.28 17.30
CA ALA A 26 8.73 -6.08 16.88
C ALA A 26 9.99 -5.21 16.74
N ILE A 27 11.16 -5.84 16.82
CA ILE A 27 12.45 -5.17 16.59
C ILE A 27 13.19 -5.83 15.41
N ILE A 28 14.03 -5.03 14.75
CA ILE A 28 14.95 -5.47 13.71
C ILE A 28 16.34 -5.46 14.31
N TYR A 29 17.02 -6.60 14.24
CA TYR A 29 18.42 -6.73 14.58
C TYR A 29 19.28 -6.75 13.31
N ASN A 30 20.31 -5.92 13.27
CA ASN A 30 21.31 -5.93 12.22
C ASN A 30 22.55 -6.71 12.68
N GLU A 31 22.77 -7.90 12.12
CA GLU A 31 23.90 -8.77 12.47
C GLU A 31 25.28 -8.14 12.17
N GLN A 32 25.38 -7.23 11.20
CA GLN A 32 26.66 -6.61 10.81
C GLN A 32 27.04 -5.45 11.72
N THR A 33 26.06 -4.65 12.12
CA THR A 33 26.29 -3.44 12.94
C THR A 33 25.97 -3.66 14.41
N HIS A 34 25.39 -4.82 14.76
CA HIS A 34 24.82 -5.14 16.06
C HIS A 34 23.79 -4.12 16.57
N ASP A 35 23.14 -3.41 15.63
CA ASP A 35 22.14 -2.38 15.93
C ASP A 35 20.75 -2.99 16.11
N MET A 36 20.00 -2.46 17.07
CA MET A 36 18.62 -2.83 17.34
C MET A 36 17.72 -1.62 17.10
N ARG A 37 16.78 -1.77 16.17
CA ARG A 37 15.83 -0.71 15.84
C ARG A 37 14.39 -1.21 15.90
N PRO A 38 13.42 -0.35 16.24
CA PRO A 38 12.02 -0.71 16.18
C PRO A 38 11.60 -1.09 14.75
N HIS A 39 10.78 -2.13 14.60
CA HIS A 39 10.14 -2.43 13.32
C HIS A 39 9.23 -1.25 12.94
N PRO A 40 9.22 -0.79 11.67
CA PRO A 40 8.41 0.37 11.27
C PRO A 40 6.91 0.14 11.44
N SER A 41 6.46 -1.11 11.35
CA SER A 41 5.05 -1.50 11.30
C SER A 41 4.71 -2.78 12.04
N GLY A 42 5.68 -3.54 12.55
CA GLY A 42 5.48 -4.93 12.92
C GLY A 42 5.11 -5.05 14.39
N TYR A 43 4.04 -5.77 14.68
CA TYR A 43 3.52 -5.97 16.03
C TYR A 43 3.14 -7.44 16.25
N TYR A 44 3.40 -7.94 17.46
CA TYR A 44 2.92 -9.23 17.93
C TYR A 44 1.66 -9.02 18.78
N ILE A 45 0.61 -9.77 18.48
CA ILE A 45 -0.67 -9.71 19.21
C ILE A 45 -0.68 -10.77 20.33
N ASP A 46 0.21 -11.75 20.26
CA ASP A 46 0.38 -12.79 21.26
C ASP A 46 0.77 -12.20 22.62
N SER A 47 0.21 -12.74 23.70
CA SER A 47 0.37 -12.21 25.06
C SER A 47 1.67 -12.63 25.74
N ASP A 48 2.36 -13.65 25.23
CA ASP A 48 3.56 -14.25 25.81
C ASP A 48 4.87 -13.79 25.16
N VAL A 49 4.80 -12.72 24.36
CA VAL A 49 5.97 -12.11 23.72
C VAL A 49 6.93 -11.56 24.77
N PRO A 50 8.23 -11.91 24.72
CA PRO A 50 9.23 -11.33 25.60
C PRO A 50 9.38 -9.82 25.38
N VAL A 51 9.16 -9.02 26.43
CA VAL A 51 9.22 -7.55 26.36
C VAL A 51 10.37 -6.97 27.16
N ASP A 52 10.92 -5.87 26.66
CA ASP A 52 11.83 -5.01 27.39
C ASP A 52 10.99 -4.08 28.30
N PRO A 53 11.17 -4.12 29.63
CA PRO A 53 10.37 -3.32 30.55
C PRO A 53 10.59 -1.80 30.40
N GLU A 54 11.71 -1.35 29.82
CA GLU A 54 11.98 0.07 29.63
C GLU A 54 11.29 0.61 28.36
N THR A 55 11.33 -0.17 27.27
CA THR A 55 10.83 0.29 25.96
C THR A 55 9.44 -0.25 25.60
N GLY A 56 8.99 -1.33 26.22
CA GLY A 56 7.75 -2.03 25.89
C GLY A 56 7.78 -2.80 24.56
N MET A 57 8.96 -2.92 23.94
CA MET A 57 9.16 -3.61 22.66
C MET A 57 9.64 -5.05 22.86
N SER A 58 9.59 -5.85 21.80
CA SER A 58 10.16 -7.21 21.81
C SER A 58 11.66 -7.17 22.12
N THR A 59 12.13 -8.03 23.03
CA THR A 59 13.58 -8.23 23.26
C THR A 59 14.24 -9.11 22.21
N VAL A 60 13.44 -9.83 21.43
CA VAL A 60 13.89 -10.79 20.42
C VAL A 60 13.62 -10.24 19.02
N SER A 61 14.58 -10.44 18.11
CA SER A 61 14.46 -9.97 16.73
C SER A 61 13.30 -10.62 15.99
N PHE A 62 12.72 -9.91 15.02
CA PHE A 62 11.57 -10.47 14.30
C PHE A 62 11.90 -11.78 13.58
N LYS A 63 13.14 -11.94 13.10
CA LYS A 63 13.60 -13.15 12.43
C LYS A 63 13.65 -14.34 13.38
N ASP A 64 14.15 -14.11 14.60
CA ASP A 64 14.29 -15.17 15.60
C ASP A 64 12.92 -15.57 16.17
N MET A 65 12.03 -14.59 16.37
CA MET A 65 10.64 -14.83 16.75
C MET A 65 9.89 -15.64 15.70
N GLU A 66 10.06 -15.32 14.41
CA GLU A 66 9.47 -16.07 13.29
C GLU A 66 9.97 -17.52 13.26
N ALA A 67 11.27 -17.75 13.54
CA ALA A 67 11.86 -19.08 13.58
C ALA A 67 11.27 -19.99 14.68
N VAL A 68 10.73 -19.42 15.75
CA VAL A 68 10.08 -20.15 16.85
C VAL A 68 8.54 -20.10 16.79
N GLY A 69 7.98 -19.60 15.69
CA GLY A 69 6.56 -19.70 15.36
C GLY A 69 5.70 -18.47 15.63
N TYR A 70 6.29 -17.35 16.08
CA TYR A 70 5.54 -16.10 16.23
C TYR A 70 5.35 -15.42 14.88
N ASN A 71 4.13 -14.93 14.62
CA ASN A 71 3.82 -14.19 13.40
C ASN A 71 3.55 -12.73 13.74
N LYS A 72 4.27 -11.81 13.09
CA LYS A 72 3.96 -10.38 13.21
C LYS A 72 2.76 -10.02 12.34
N VAL A 73 2.04 -8.99 12.77
CA VAL A 73 1.08 -8.23 11.95
C VAL A 73 1.68 -6.87 11.67
N ASP A 74 1.68 -6.46 10.40
CA ASP A 74 2.13 -5.14 9.98
C ASP A 74 0.99 -4.13 10.06
N LEU A 75 1.02 -3.26 11.07
CA LEU A 75 0.17 -2.10 11.22
C LEU A 75 0.78 -0.92 10.43
N LEU A 76 0.38 -0.80 9.18
CA LEU A 76 0.87 0.19 8.22
C LEU A 76 0.13 1.52 8.38
N THR A 77 0.85 2.60 8.64
CA THR A 77 0.24 3.93 8.68
C THR A 77 -0.09 4.42 7.27
N ASN A 78 -1.37 4.68 7.03
CA ASN A 78 -1.87 5.16 5.74
C ASN A 78 -2.85 6.33 5.92
N SER A 79 -2.38 7.53 5.60
CA SER A 79 -3.14 8.78 5.79
C SER A 79 -4.35 8.91 4.88
N SER A 80 -4.47 8.10 3.82
CA SER A 80 -5.68 8.06 2.98
C SER A 80 -6.92 7.74 3.80
N TYR A 81 -6.77 6.93 4.85
CA TYR A 81 -7.86 6.57 5.75
C TYR A 81 -8.30 7.71 6.68
N ASP A 82 -7.50 8.76 6.84
CA ASP A 82 -7.87 9.90 7.69
C ASP A 82 -9.05 10.71 7.13
N MET A 83 -9.34 10.55 5.83
CA MET A 83 -10.47 11.17 5.17
C MET A 83 -11.81 10.49 5.47
N PHE A 84 -11.77 9.33 6.13
CA PHE A 84 -12.91 8.47 6.45
C PHE A 84 -13.05 8.31 7.96
N THR A 85 -14.30 8.36 8.42
CA THR A 85 -14.68 8.25 9.84
C THR A 85 -15.42 6.94 10.14
N SER A 86 -15.91 6.25 9.12
CA SER A 86 -16.64 5.00 9.27
C SER A 86 -16.46 4.07 8.07
N LYS A 87 -16.66 2.76 8.31
CA LYS A 87 -16.73 1.74 7.24
C LYS A 87 -17.79 2.09 6.18
N LYS A 88 -18.90 2.71 6.60
CA LYS A 88 -19.97 3.13 5.69
C LYS A 88 -19.45 4.14 4.67
N GLU A 89 -18.69 5.15 5.09
CA GLU A 89 -18.12 6.14 4.17
C GLU A 89 -17.16 5.51 3.16
N VAL A 90 -16.33 4.55 3.60
CA VAL A 90 -15.43 3.81 2.72
C VAL A 90 -16.22 3.02 1.69
N LEU A 91 -17.23 2.26 2.11
CA LEU A 91 -18.05 1.45 1.20
C LEU A 91 -18.86 2.32 0.23
N THR A 92 -19.38 3.47 0.67
CA THR A 92 -20.02 4.43 -0.24
C THR A 92 -19.02 4.90 -1.27
N ALA A 93 -17.82 5.35 -0.87
CA ALA A 93 -16.82 5.82 -1.81
C ALA A 93 -16.32 4.72 -2.75
N LEU A 94 -16.27 3.47 -2.29
CA LEU A 94 -15.85 2.31 -3.10
C LEU A 94 -16.86 1.97 -4.20
N HIS A 95 -18.16 2.10 -3.92
CA HIS A 95 -19.24 1.75 -4.85
C HIS A 95 -19.71 2.93 -5.72
N THR A 96 -19.16 4.13 -5.50
CA THR A 96 -19.40 5.27 -6.37
C THR A 96 -18.46 5.20 -7.56
N GLU A 97 -18.99 5.37 -8.77
CA GLU A 97 -18.17 5.49 -9.98
C GLU A 97 -17.35 6.80 -9.91
N PRO A 98 -16.02 6.75 -10.02
CA PRO A 98 -15.19 7.95 -10.01
C PRO A 98 -15.23 8.69 -11.34
N GLU A 99 -15.03 10.01 -11.30
CA GLU A 99 -14.80 10.82 -12.50
C GLU A 99 -13.37 10.55 -13.02
N TRP A 100 -13.26 9.59 -13.93
CA TRP A 100 -11.97 9.11 -14.45
C TRP A 100 -11.17 10.19 -15.20
N GLU A 101 -11.85 11.16 -15.78
CA GLU A 101 -11.27 12.33 -16.46
C GLU A 101 -10.35 13.14 -15.53
N LEU A 102 -10.58 13.09 -14.21
CA LEU A 102 -9.73 13.75 -13.23
C LEU A 102 -8.30 13.18 -13.18
N LEU A 103 -8.08 11.94 -13.64
CA LEU A 103 -6.74 11.37 -13.74
C LEU A 103 -5.87 12.04 -14.82
N SER A 104 -6.45 12.86 -15.70
CA SER A 104 -5.70 13.68 -16.66
C SER A 104 -5.38 15.08 -16.11
N ASN A 105 -5.91 15.45 -14.94
CA ASN A 105 -5.64 16.75 -14.31
C ASN A 105 -4.43 16.64 -13.37
N GLU A 106 -3.30 17.25 -13.74
CA GLU A 106 -2.05 17.22 -12.97
C GLU A 106 -2.25 17.65 -11.51
N LYS A 107 -2.94 18.77 -11.29
CA LYS A 107 -3.17 19.31 -9.94
C LYS A 107 -3.95 18.31 -9.09
N PHE A 108 -4.97 17.67 -9.65
CA PHE A 108 -5.73 16.64 -8.95
C PHE A 108 -4.87 15.40 -8.68
N VAL A 109 -4.17 14.88 -9.69
CA VAL A 109 -3.29 13.72 -9.58
C VAL A 109 -2.23 13.93 -8.50
N SER A 110 -1.64 15.13 -8.41
CA SER A 110 -0.63 15.47 -7.40
C SER A 110 -1.08 15.24 -5.95
N THR A 111 -2.39 15.22 -5.72
CA THR A 111 -2.96 14.94 -4.40
C THR A 111 -3.10 13.44 -4.14
N LEU A 112 -3.21 12.59 -5.16
CA LEU A 112 -3.58 11.17 -5.05
C LEU A 112 -2.41 10.32 -4.51
N PRO A 113 -2.69 9.35 -3.62
CA PRO A 113 -1.67 8.45 -3.11
C PRO A 113 -1.13 7.54 -4.22
N HIS A 114 0.15 7.14 -4.12
CA HIS A 114 0.88 6.26 -5.03
C HIS A 114 1.08 6.72 -6.49
N VAL A 115 0.29 7.70 -6.97
CA VAL A 115 0.33 8.18 -8.37
C VAL A 115 0.61 9.68 -8.51
N SER A 116 0.88 10.38 -7.40
CA SER A 116 1.06 11.84 -7.37
C SER A 116 2.10 12.40 -8.36
N ALA A 117 3.15 11.64 -8.66
CA ALA A 117 4.22 12.03 -9.58
C ALA A 117 4.08 11.44 -11.00
N HIS A 118 2.93 10.82 -11.33
CA HIS A 118 2.77 10.02 -12.55
C HIS A 118 1.66 10.52 -13.47
N HIS A 119 1.43 11.84 -13.49
CA HIS A 119 0.39 12.48 -14.28
C HIS A 119 0.52 12.22 -15.80
N GLU A 120 1.74 12.28 -16.35
CA GLU A 120 2.02 12.04 -17.78
C GLU A 120 1.49 10.67 -18.22
N LEU A 121 1.86 9.63 -17.49
CA LEU A 121 1.42 8.27 -17.82
C LEU A 121 -0.09 8.11 -17.67
N LEU A 122 -0.69 8.73 -16.65
CA LEU A 122 -2.15 8.71 -16.46
C LEU A 122 -2.88 9.46 -17.58
N SER A 123 -2.34 10.57 -18.07
CA SER A 123 -2.90 11.33 -19.19
C SER A 123 -2.78 10.60 -20.53
N ILE A 124 -1.77 9.74 -20.70
CA ILE A 124 -1.60 8.89 -21.88
C ILE A 124 -2.48 7.65 -21.80
N VAL A 125 -2.44 6.91 -20.69
CA VAL A 125 -3.17 5.64 -20.53
C VAL A 125 -4.67 5.86 -20.31
N GLN A 126 -5.05 6.98 -19.70
CA GLN A 126 -6.44 7.37 -19.40
C GLN A 126 -7.25 6.24 -18.78
N PRO A 127 -6.92 5.79 -17.55
CA PRO A 127 -7.62 4.67 -16.94
C PRO A 127 -9.13 4.93 -16.86
N ARG A 128 -9.93 3.89 -17.17
CA ARG A 128 -11.40 3.87 -17.06
C ARG A 128 -11.91 2.67 -16.25
N SER A 129 -11.01 1.99 -15.54
CA SER A 129 -11.35 0.89 -14.64
C SER A 129 -10.27 0.71 -13.57
N ILE A 130 -10.64 0.01 -12.49
CA ILE A 130 -9.73 -0.39 -11.42
C ILE A 130 -8.57 -1.22 -11.97
N GLU A 131 -8.84 -2.13 -12.90
CA GLU A 131 -7.83 -3.00 -13.50
C GLU A 131 -6.79 -2.19 -14.26
N VAL A 132 -7.21 -1.25 -15.10
CA VAL A 132 -6.28 -0.41 -15.87
C VAL A 132 -5.48 0.51 -14.94
N LEU A 133 -6.11 1.05 -13.89
CA LEU A 133 -5.38 1.83 -12.87
C LEU A 133 -4.36 0.97 -12.11
N ALA A 134 -4.69 -0.28 -11.80
CA ALA A 134 -3.77 -1.26 -11.21
C ALA A 134 -2.63 -1.64 -12.18
N GLU A 135 -2.87 -1.62 -13.49
CA GLU A 135 -1.84 -1.81 -14.51
C GLU A 135 -0.87 -0.63 -14.52
N VAL A 136 -1.37 0.62 -14.48
CA VAL A 136 -0.54 1.82 -14.33
C VAL A 136 0.32 1.74 -13.07
N LEU A 137 -0.27 1.40 -11.92
CA LEU A 137 0.46 1.23 -10.65
C LEU A 137 1.59 0.19 -10.73
N ALA A 138 1.43 -0.83 -11.56
CA ALA A 138 2.48 -1.81 -11.80
C ALA A 138 3.57 -1.30 -12.77
N LEU A 139 3.18 -0.58 -13.83
CA LEU A 139 4.09 0.00 -14.83
C LEU A 139 5.05 1.03 -14.22
N ILE A 140 4.58 1.85 -13.28
CA ILE A 140 5.39 2.88 -12.61
C ILE A 140 6.42 2.29 -11.62
N ARG A 141 6.51 0.96 -11.48
CA ARG A 141 7.55 0.34 -10.64
C ARG A 141 8.86 0.20 -11.41
N PRO A 142 10.03 0.38 -10.75
CA PRO A 142 11.33 0.39 -11.43
C PRO A 142 11.56 -0.83 -12.35
N ALA A 143 11.13 -2.03 -11.93
CA ALA A 143 11.32 -3.24 -12.74
C ALA A 143 10.43 -3.32 -13.99
N LYS A 144 9.41 -2.46 -14.09
CA LYS A 144 8.34 -2.52 -15.09
C LYS A 144 8.26 -1.30 -16.00
N MET A 145 8.92 -0.19 -15.65
CA MET A 145 8.96 1.03 -16.46
C MET A 145 9.38 0.79 -17.92
N LYS A 146 10.30 -0.17 -18.16
CA LYS A 146 10.71 -0.59 -19.51
C LYS A 146 9.59 -1.12 -20.42
N TYR A 147 8.42 -1.40 -19.87
CA TYR A 147 7.26 -1.88 -20.63
C TYR A 147 6.27 -0.76 -20.97
N ILE A 148 6.51 0.49 -20.55
CA ILE A 148 5.57 1.60 -20.75
C ILE A 148 5.28 1.83 -22.23
N ASP A 149 6.29 2.02 -23.07
CA ASP A 149 6.09 2.29 -24.51
C ASP A 149 5.32 1.13 -25.18
N LYS A 150 5.76 -0.10 -24.93
CA LYS A 150 5.09 -1.30 -25.44
C LYS A 150 3.65 -1.46 -24.93
N TYR A 151 3.38 -1.02 -23.69
CA TYR A 151 2.05 -1.06 -23.11
C TYR A 151 1.14 -0.03 -23.79
N ILE A 152 1.64 1.17 -24.07
CA ILE A 152 0.89 2.21 -24.79
C ILE A 152 0.53 1.74 -26.20
N GLU A 153 1.44 1.04 -26.88
CA GLU A 153 1.20 0.46 -28.21
C GLU A 153 0.24 -0.74 -28.18
N ASN A 154 0.44 -1.66 -27.24
CA ASN A 154 -0.33 -2.90 -27.13
C ASN A 154 -0.35 -3.43 -25.69
N PRO A 155 -1.36 -3.05 -24.88
CA PRO A 155 -1.49 -3.49 -23.49
C PRO A 155 -1.52 -5.01 -23.32
N ASP A 156 -2.21 -5.71 -24.22
CA ASP A 156 -2.41 -7.17 -24.14
C ASP A 156 -1.09 -7.95 -24.27
N ALA A 157 -0.14 -7.44 -25.04
CA ALA A 157 1.19 -8.04 -25.14
C ALA A 157 2.03 -7.91 -23.85
N VAL A 158 1.69 -6.94 -22.97
CA VAL A 158 2.44 -6.65 -21.74
C VAL A 158 1.81 -7.29 -20.51
N ARG A 159 0.48 -7.34 -20.43
CA ARG A 159 -0.31 -7.89 -19.30
C ARG A 159 0.23 -9.20 -18.70
N PRO A 160 0.62 -10.23 -19.50
CA PRO A 160 1.14 -11.49 -18.96
C PRO A 160 2.45 -11.34 -18.14
N ASN A 161 3.21 -10.28 -18.38
CA ASN A 161 4.51 -10.03 -17.76
C ASN A 161 4.46 -8.96 -16.67
N LEU A 162 3.36 -8.21 -16.58
CA LEU A 162 3.27 -7.01 -15.74
C LEU A 162 3.49 -7.33 -14.25
N TYR A 163 2.90 -8.42 -13.76
CA TYR A 163 3.00 -8.84 -12.35
C TYR A 163 4.01 -9.95 -12.09
N ARG A 164 4.73 -10.43 -13.12
CA ARG A 164 5.76 -11.48 -12.94
C ARG A 164 6.92 -10.96 -12.12
N LYS A 165 7.47 -11.78 -11.22
CA LYS A 165 8.66 -11.44 -10.44
C LYS A 165 9.81 -11.05 -11.37
N ALA A 166 10.38 -9.89 -11.15
CA ALA A 166 11.52 -9.41 -11.92
C ALA A 166 12.84 -10.00 -11.40
N LYS A 167 13.85 -10.10 -12.27
CA LYS A 167 15.21 -10.50 -11.87
C LYS A 167 15.88 -9.44 -10.98
N SER A 168 15.56 -8.18 -11.21
CA SER A 168 16.07 -7.02 -10.46
C SER A 168 15.01 -5.92 -10.43
N GLY A 169 15.13 -5.03 -9.44
CA GLY A 169 14.21 -3.92 -9.23
C GLY A 169 12.91 -4.33 -8.51
N TYR A 170 12.30 -3.35 -7.86
CA TYR A 170 11.02 -3.53 -7.19
C TYR A 170 9.88 -3.73 -8.19
N TYR A 171 8.98 -4.67 -7.89
CA TYR A 171 7.73 -4.91 -8.61
C TYR A 171 6.62 -5.12 -7.58
N ILE A 172 5.36 -4.99 -8.01
CA ILE A 172 4.18 -5.14 -7.15
C ILE A 172 3.37 -6.38 -7.55
N LYS A 173 2.80 -7.07 -6.57
CA LYS A 173 1.85 -8.17 -6.80
C LYS A 173 0.52 -7.62 -7.34
N LYS A 174 -0.20 -8.41 -8.16
CA LYS A 174 -1.49 -7.99 -8.72
C LYS A 174 -2.50 -7.61 -7.63
N SER A 175 -2.61 -8.39 -6.56
CA SER A 175 -3.52 -8.10 -5.44
C SER A 175 -3.24 -6.75 -4.79
N HIS A 176 -1.98 -6.39 -4.60
CA HIS A 176 -1.59 -5.10 -4.02
C HIS A 176 -1.89 -3.93 -4.97
N ALA A 177 -1.60 -4.09 -6.26
CA ALA A 177 -1.92 -3.06 -7.25
C ALA A 177 -3.43 -2.79 -7.33
N VAL A 178 -4.25 -3.85 -7.30
CA VAL A 178 -5.71 -3.74 -7.28
C VAL A 178 -6.20 -3.10 -5.97
N ALA A 179 -5.64 -3.45 -4.81
CA ALA A 179 -5.99 -2.82 -3.54
C ALA A 179 -5.69 -1.30 -3.54
N TYR A 180 -4.51 -0.90 -4.04
CA TYR A 180 -4.17 0.51 -4.19
C TYR A 180 -5.05 1.23 -5.19
N ALA A 181 -5.44 0.59 -6.30
CA ALA A 181 -6.38 1.19 -7.25
C ALA A 181 -7.74 1.49 -6.61
N HIS A 182 -8.29 0.56 -5.81
CA HIS A 182 -9.53 0.81 -5.06
C HIS A 182 -9.37 1.94 -4.04
N MET A 183 -8.24 1.98 -3.33
CA MET A 183 -7.96 3.06 -2.39
C MET A 183 -7.90 4.42 -3.10
N ILE A 184 -7.25 4.50 -4.27
CA ILE A 184 -7.21 5.72 -5.08
C ILE A 184 -8.63 6.13 -5.48
N VAL A 185 -9.48 5.21 -5.95
CA VAL A 185 -10.87 5.50 -6.29
C VAL A 185 -11.67 6.04 -5.10
N CYS A 186 -11.53 5.42 -3.92
CA CYS A 186 -12.14 5.95 -2.70
C CYS A 186 -11.69 7.40 -2.40
N VAL A 187 -10.39 7.68 -2.54
CA VAL A 187 -9.83 9.02 -2.36
C VAL A 187 -10.33 10.00 -3.42
N MET A 188 -10.43 9.58 -4.69
CA MET A 188 -10.97 10.39 -5.77
C MET A 188 -12.40 10.82 -5.46
N ASN A 189 -13.27 9.87 -5.12
CA ASN A 189 -14.66 10.13 -4.78
C ASN A 189 -14.80 11.03 -3.56
N ARG A 190 -13.94 10.84 -2.55
CA ARG A 190 -13.95 11.69 -1.35
C ARG A 190 -13.51 13.13 -1.63
N ARG A 191 -12.59 13.35 -2.57
CA ARG A 191 -12.11 14.69 -2.95
C ARG A 191 -13.03 15.38 -3.94
N GLY A 192 -13.57 14.66 -4.91
CA GLY A 192 -14.57 15.17 -5.86
C GLY A 192 -15.82 15.68 -5.12
N ALA A 193 -16.32 14.92 -4.15
CA ALA A 193 -17.47 15.32 -3.33
C ALA A 193 -17.23 16.57 -2.48
N LYS A 194 -15.98 16.93 -2.16
CA LYS A 194 -15.63 18.11 -1.36
C LYS A 194 -15.47 19.39 -2.20
N GLY A 195 -15.76 19.36 -3.50
CA GLY A 195 -15.72 20.56 -4.33
C GLY A 195 -14.32 21.16 -4.49
N LEU A 196 -13.26 20.38 -4.29
CA LEU A 196 -11.87 20.78 -4.61
C LEU A 196 -11.66 21.07 -6.12
N LEU A 197 -12.72 20.90 -6.91
CA LEU A 197 -12.81 21.18 -8.33
C LEU A 197 -13.77 22.36 -8.55
N THR A 198 -13.40 23.56 -8.08
CA THR A 198 -13.73 24.74 -8.88
C THR A 198 -12.88 24.62 -10.14
N TYR A 199 -13.46 24.05 -11.21
CA TYR A 199 -12.83 24.00 -12.52
C TYR A 199 -12.35 25.42 -12.86
N GLY A 200 -11.03 25.61 -12.91
CA GLY A 200 -10.45 26.81 -13.46
C GLY A 200 -10.93 26.91 -14.90
N LYS A 201 -11.82 27.87 -15.15
CA LYS A 201 -11.93 28.50 -16.46
C LYS A 201 -10.67 29.30 -16.73
#